data_AF-A0AAW0KIC8-F1
#
_entry.id   AF-A0AAW0KIC8-F1
#
_cell.length_a   1.000
_cell.length_b   1.000
_cell.length_c   1.000
_cell.angle_alpha   90.00
_cell.angle_beta   90.00
_cell.angle_gamma   90.00
#
_symmetry.space_group_name_H-M   'P 1'
#
loop_
_entity.id
_entity.type
_entity.pdbx_description
1 polymer ?
#
loop_
_entity_poly.entity_id
_entity_poly.type
_entity_poly.pdbx_seq_one_letter_code
_entity_poly.pdbx_strand_id
1 'polypeptide(L)'
;MIDVLLKLQQTGELEFNVPSNHIKAVTLVNIIFQEVFAAGSEISATTIERAMLELMKNPRVMEKAQAEVRYVLEGRRNFDEANIQKLNYLKLVVKETLRLHPPSALIPIESREKCEIYGTKNDLYLIATPLKHLLRERNNIS
;
A
#
# COMPACT_ATOMS: atom_id res chain seq x y z
N MET A 1 -17.52 3.38 20.52
CA MET A 1 -16.67 3.19 21.74
C MET A 1 -16.07 4.51 22.21
N ILE A 2 -15.52 5.33 21.29
CA ILE A 2 -15.09 6.71 21.58
C ILE A 2 -16.27 7.57 22.10
N ASP A 3 -17.48 7.32 21.58
CA ASP A 3 -18.71 8.03 21.98
C ASP A 3 -19.04 7.87 23.46
N VAL A 4 -18.68 6.73 24.06
CA VAL A 4 -18.90 6.47 25.49
C VAL A 4 -17.91 7.26 26.35
N LEU A 5 -16.64 7.33 25.94
CA LEU A 5 -15.61 8.13 26.61
C LEU A 5 -15.92 9.63 26.52
N LEU A 6 -16.40 10.10 25.36
CA LEU A 6 -16.83 11.48 25.18
C LEU A 6 -18.06 11.82 26.04
N LYS A 7 -19.03 10.91 26.13
CA LYS A 7 -20.20 11.07 27.01
C LYS A 7 -19.81 11.16 28.47
N LEU A 8 -18.92 10.29 28.97
CA LEU A 8 -18.46 10.28 30.36
C LEU A 8 -17.66 11.54 30.72
N GLN A 9 -16.90 12.09 29.77
CA GLN A 9 -16.21 13.37 29.95
C GLN A 9 -17.22 14.55 30.03
N GLN A 10 -18.31 14.49 29.26
CA GLN A 10 -19.34 15.52 29.23
C GLN A 10 -20.28 15.47 30.44
N THR A 11 -20.60 14.29 30.97
CA THR A 11 -21.46 14.15 32.16
C THR A 11 -20.73 14.41 33.48
N GLY A 12 -19.40 14.42 33.50
CA GLY A 12 -18.62 14.73 34.71
C GLY A 12 -18.70 13.66 35.81
N GLU A 13 -19.21 12.47 35.50
CA GLU A 13 -19.45 11.35 36.45
C GLU A 13 -18.18 10.56 36.79
N LEU A 14 -17.00 10.98 36.31
CA LEU A 14 -15.73 10.32 36.58
C LEU A 14 -15.08 10.89 37.85
N GLU A 15 -14.87 10.02 38.87
CA GLU A 15 -14.11 10.35 40.09
C GLU A 15 -12.66 10.81 39.81
N PHE A 16 -12.14 10.53 38.61
CA PHE A 16 -10.85 11.02 38.12
C PHE A 16 -11.04 12.02 36.97
N ASN A 17 -10.45 13.21 37.10
CA ASN A 17 -10.42 14.21 36.05
C ASN A 17 -9.51 13.75 34.90
N VAL A 18 -10.08 13.16 33.84
CA VAL A 18 -9.35 12.79 32.62
C VAL A 18 -9.14 14.05 31.78
N PRO A 19 -7.91 14.55 31.61
CA PRO A 19 -7.70 15.79 30.89
C PRO A 19 -7.96 15.62 29.39
N SER A 20 -8.52 16.66 28.75
CA SER A 20 -9.02 16.62 27.36
C SER A 20 -7.95 16.20 26.32
N ASN A 21 -6.68 16.46 26.60
CA ASN A 21 -5.55 16.04 25.77
C ASN A 21 -5.44 14.50 25.66
N HIS A 22 -5.73 13.75 26.72
CA HIS A 22 -5.67 12.29 26.70
C HIS A 22 -6.79 11.70 25.84
N ILE A 23 -7.99 12.26 25.91
CA ILE A 23 -9.14 11.81 25.10
C ILE A 23 -8.89 12.12 23.62
N LYS A 24 -8.34 13.30 23.30
CA LYS A 24 -7.90 13.65 21.94
C LYS A 24 -6.82 12.70 21.43
N ALA A 25 -5.83 12.38 22.25
CA ALA A 25 -4.76 11.44 21.88
C ALA A 25 -5.32 10.04 21.57
N VAL A 26 -6.18 9.49 22.43
CA VAL A 26 -6.82 8.18 22.21
C VAL A 26 -7.71 8.19 20.96
N THR A 27 -8.42 9.29 20.71
CA THR A 27 -9.26 9.45 19.51
C THR A 27 -8.40 9.48 18.25
N LEU A 28 -7.32 10.26 18.23
CA LEU A 28 -6.39 10.32 17.11
C LEU A 28 -5.74 8.97 16.81
N VAL A 29 -5.26 8.26 17.84
CA VAL A 29 -4.66 6.93 17.68
C VAL A 29 -5.66 5.95 17.09
N ASN A 30 -6.91 5.94 17.56
CA ASN A 30 -7.95 5.08 17.00
C ASN A 30 -8.28 5.41 15.54
N ILE A 31 -8.40 6.69 15.21
CA ILE A 31 -8.66 7.12 13.82
C ILE A 31 -7.52 6.68 12.91
N ILE A 32 -6.25 6.96 13.29
CA ILE A 32 -5.08 6.55 12.49
C ILE A 32 -5.06 5.04 12.30
N PHE A 33 -5.32 4.28 13.37
CA PHE A 33 -5.36 2.82 13.30
C PHE A 33 -6.44 2.33 12.33
N GLN A 34 -7.65 2.90 12.40
CA GLN A 34 -8.75 2.53 11.50
C GLN A 34 -8.43 2.84 10.04
N GLU A 35 -7.91 4.03 9.75
CA GLU A 35 -7.55 4.44 8.39
C GLU A 35 -6.48 3.53 7.79
N VAL A 36 -5.38 3.27 8.53
CA VAL A 36 -4.29 2.42 8.06
C VAL A 36 -4.75 0.97 7.90
N PHE A 37 -5.53 0.45 8.84
CA PHE A 37 -6.04 -0.92 8.79
C PHE A 37 -7.02 -1.11 7.62
N ALA A 38 -7.96 -0.19 7.44
CA ALA A 38 -8.93 -0.23 6.36
C ALA A 38 -8.23 -0.16 4.99
N ALA A 39 -7.35 0.83 4.81
CA ALA A 39 -6.59 0.98 3.57
C ALA A 39 -5.75 -0.27 3.24
N GLY A 40 -5.03 -0.81 4.23
CA GLY A 40 -4.22 -2.02 4.04
C GLY A 40 -5.04 -3.25 3.71
N SER A 41 -6.19 -3.43 4.37
CA SER A 41 -7.08 -4.57 4.15
C SER A 41 -7.73 -4.55 2.76
N GLU A 42 -8.31 -3.41 2.37
CA GLU A 42 -9.00 -3.27 1.09
C GLU A 42 -8.04 -3.41 -0.10
N ILE A 43 -6.86 -2.78 -0.04
CA ILE A 43 -5.84 -2.89 -1.09
C ILE A 43 -5.32 -4.33 -1.22
N SER A 44 -5.13 -5.03 -0.10
CA SER A 44 -4.66 -6.42 -0.12
C SER A 44 -5.71 -7.35 -0.73
N ALA A 45 -6.97 -7.23 -0.32
CA ALA A 45 -8.07 -8.04 -0.82
C ALA A 45 -8.25 -7.84 -2.35
N THR A 46 -8.31 -6.59 -2.80
CA THR A 46 -8.44 -6.26 -4.22
C THR A 46 -7.26 -6.79 -5.04
N THR A 47 -6.04 -6.68 -4.53
CA THR A 47 -4.85 -7.23 -5.21
C THR A 47 -4.95 -8.75 -5.38
N ILE A 48 -5.40 -9.47 -4.36
CA ILE A 48 -5.57 -10.93 -4.41
C ILE A 48 -6.65 -11.31 -5.43
N GLU A 49 -7.79 -10.63 -5.41
CA GLU A 49 -8.87 -10.86 -6.38
C GLU A 49 -8.39 -10.67 -7.82
N ARG A 50 -7.64 -9.58 -8.08
CA ARG A 50 -7.09 -9.30 -9.41
C ARG A 50 -6.05 -10.34 -9.82
N ALA A 51 -5.18 -10.76 -8.90
CA ALA A 51 -4.19 -11.79 -9.17
C ALA A 51 -4.86 -13.13 -9.51
N MET A 52 -5.88 -13.53 -8.75
CA MET A 52 -6.65 -14.74 -9.02
C MET A 52 -7.37 -14.67 -10.37
N LEU A 53 -7.99 -13.52 -10.68
CA LEU A 53 -8.66 -13.30 -11.96
C LEU A 53 -7.69 -13.47 -13.15
N GLU A 54 -6.50 -12.87 -13.08
CA GLU A 54 -5.50 -12.97 -14.16
C GLU A 54 -4.88 -14.37 -14.27
N LEU A 55 -4.68 -15.07 -13.15
CA LEU A 55 -4.24 -16.46 -13.15
C LEU A 55 -5.29 -17.40 -13.76
N MET A 56 -6.58 -17.21 -13.45
CA MET A 56 -7.67 -18.04 -13.99
C MET A 56 -7.81 -17.88 -15.50
N LYS A 57 -7.53 -16.68 -16.04
CA LYS A 57 -7.49 -16.44 -17.50
C LYS A 57 -6.30 -17.09 -18.18
N ASN A 58 -5.22 -17.39 -17.44
CA ASN A 58 -3.96 -17.92 -17.97
C ASN A 58 -3.56 -19.24 -17.28
N PRO A 59 -4.20 -20.38 -17.63
CA PRO A 59 -3.97 -21.67 -16.96
C PRO A 59 -2.50 -22.10 -16.88
N ARG A 60 -1.71 -21.82 -17.92
CA ARG A 60 -0.26 -22.11 -17.94
C ARG A 60 0.52 -21.36 -16.86
N VAL A 61 0.16 -20.11 -16.61
CA VAL A 61 0.78 -19.26 -15.58
C VAL A 61 0.36 -19.75 -14.19
N MET A 62 -0.92 -20.11 -14.04
CA MET A 62 -1.46 -20.69 -12.80
C MET A 62 -0.76 -22.00 -12.43
N GLU A 63 -0.60 -22.92 -13.39
CA GLU A 63 0.08 -24.20 -13.16
C GLU A 63 1.51 -23.99 -12.65
N LYS A 64 2.25 -23.07 -13.27
CA LYS A 64 3.63 -22.75 -12.87
C LYS A 64 3.70 -22.13 -11.46
N ALA A 65 2.77 -21.23 -11.12
CA ALA A 65 2.70 -20.64 -9.78
C ALA A 65 2.39 -21.69 -8.72
N GLN A 66 1.41 -22.57 -8.97
CA GLN A 66 1.07 -23.66 -8.05
C GLN A 66 2.21 -24.68 -7.92
N ALA A 67 2.94 -24.97 -9.00
CA ALA A 67 4.10 -25.85 -8.98
C ALA A 67 5.23 -25.28 -8.10
N GLU A 68 5.52 -23.97 -8.21
CA GLU A 68 6.48 -23.30 -7.33
C GLU A 68 6.07 -23.41 -5.86
N VAL A 69 4.81 -23.10 -5.54
CA VAL A 69 4.30 -23.16 -4.16
C VAL A 69 4.42 -24.58 -3.60
N ARG A 70 4.04 -25.61 -4.37
CA ARG A 70 4.16 -27.02 -3.96
C ARG A 70 5.63 -27.42 -3.74
N TYR A 71 6.53 -26.95 -4.60
CA TYR A 71 7.96 -27.25 -4.50
C TYR A 71 8.59 -26.58 -3.27
N VAL A 72 8.37 -25.28 -3.07
CA VAL A 72 8.99 -24.51 -1.98
C VAL A 72 8.45 -24.90 -0.62
N LEU A 73 7.14 -25.19 -0.52
CA LEU A 73 6.52 -25.53 0.76
C LEU A 73 6.57 -27.02 1.08
N GLU A 74 6.90 -27.90 0.12
CA GLU A 74 7.00 -29.36 0.31
C GLU A 74 5.77 -29.98 1.00
N GLY A 75 4.58 -29.40 0.86
CA GLY A 75 3.37 -29.84 1.55
C GLY A 75 3.31 -29.53 3.06
N ARG A 76 4.25 -28.75 3.60
CA ARG A 76 4.24 -28.29 4.98
C ARG A 76 3.09 -27.30 5.21
N ARG A 77 2.40 -27.45 6.33
CA ARG A 77 1.32 -26.53 6.76
C ARG A 77 1.87 -25.25 7.42
N ASN A 78 3.06 -25.34 8.02
CA ASN A 78 3.72 -24.21 8.66
C ASN A 78 4.84 -23.71 7.74
N PHE A 79 4.81 -22.42 7.45
CA PHE A 79 5.83 -21.73 6.68
C PHE A 79 6.30 -20.50 7.44
N ASP A 80 7.58 -20.18 7.30
CA ASP A 80 8.21 -18.99 7.84
C ASP A 80 8.39 -17.94 6.73
N GLU A 81 8.85 -16.76 7.13
CA GLU A 81 9.14 -15.67 6.20
C GLU A 81 10.25 -16.05 5.20
N ALA A 82 11.23 -16.87 5.61
CA ALA A 82 12.30 -17.33 4.72
C ALA A 82 11.78 -18.20 3.57
N ASN A 83 10.73 -19.00 3.78
CA ASN A 83 10.08 -19.77 2.74
C ASN A 83 9.28 -18.88 1.78
N ILE A 84 8.60 -17.85 2.29
CA ILE A 84 7.92 -16.85 1.45
C ILE A 84 8.92 -16.14 0.54
N GLN A 85 10.13 -15.86 1.04
CA GLN A 85 11.16 -15.21 0.23
C GLN A 85 11.60 -16.05 -0.98
N LYS A 86 11.45 -17.38 -0.93
CA LYS A 86 11.82 -18.31 -2.01
C LYS A 86 10.76 -18.41 -3.13
N LEU A 87 9.54 -17.88 -2.93
CA LEU A 87 8.46 -17.87 -3.93
C LEU A 87 8.69 -16.78 -4.99
N ASN A 88 9.73 -16.95 -5.81
CA ASN A 88 10.20 -15.94 -6.75
C ASN A 88 9.20 -15.69 -7.88
N TYR A 89 8.60 -16.74 -8.44
CA TYR A 89 7.63 -16.64 -9.51
C TYR A 89 6.32 -16.04 -9.01
N LEU A 90 5.83 -16.43 -7.82
CA LEU A 90 4.64 -15.83 -7.24
C LEU A 90 4.83 -14.32 -6.98
N LYS A 91 6.02 -13.90 -6.53
CA LYS A 91 6.37 -12.46 -6.44
C LYS A 91 6.27 -11.76 -7.79
N LEU A 92 6.70 -12.39 -8.88
CA LEU A 92 6.58 -11.83 -10.22
C LEU A 92 5.10 -11.72 -10.66
N VAL A 93 4.27 -12.71 -10.33
CA VAL A 93 2.82 -12.67 -10.61
C VAL A 93 2.16 -11.49 -9.90
N VAL A 94 2.48 -11.27 -8.62
CA VAL A 94 1.96 -10.14 -7.86
C VAL A 94 2.43 -8.81 -8.46
N LYS A 95 3.72 -8.69 -8.80
CA LYS A 95 4.26 -7.49 -9.45
C LYS A 95 3.56 -7.19 -10.78
N GLU A 96 3.33 -8.20 -11.59
CA GLU A 96 2.67 -8.04 -12.88
C GLU A 96 1.18 -7.69 -12.73
N THR A 97 0.51 -8.26 -11.72
CA THR A 97 -0.86 -7.91 -11.37
C THR A 97 -0.96 -6.44 -10.99
N LEU A 98 -0.04 -5.93 -10.16
CA LEU A 98 -0.01 -4.51 -9.78
C LEU A 98 0.34 -3.58 -10.95
N ARG A 99 1.13 -4.06 -11.93
CA ARG A 99 1.43 -3.32 -13.17
C ARG A 99 0.18 -3.17 -14.05
N LEU A 100 -0.63 -4.21 -14.15
CA LEU A 100 -1.86 -4.24 -14.96
C LEU A 100 -3.04 -3.58 -14.25
N HIS A 101 -3.14 -3.78 -12.93
CA HIS A 101 -4.26 -3.38 -12.08
C HIS A 101 -3.73 -2.66 -10.83
N PRO A 102 -3.26 -1.41 -10.97
CA PRO A 102 -2.82 -0.64 -9.81
C PRO A 102 -4.01 -0.40 -8.86
N PRO A 103 -3.95 -0.86 -7.60
CA PRO A 103 -5.09 -0.80 -6.67
C PRO A 103 -5.38 0.61 -6.16
N SER A 104 -4.44 1.56 -6.31
CA SER A 104 -4.63 2.96 -5.94
C SER A 104 -4.78 3.85 -7.17
N ALA A 105 -5.69 4.83 -7.08
CA ALA A 105 -5.70 5.96 -8.01
C ALA A 105 -4.35 6.68 -7.97
N LEU A 106 -4.00 7.32 -9.09
CA LEU A 106 -2.82 8.16 -9.23
C LEU A 106 -2.79 9.19 -8.08
N ILE A 107 -1.76 9.14 -7.23
CA ILE A 107 -1.60 10.11 -6.15
C ILE A 107 -1.16 11.43 -6.77
N PRO A 108 -1.95 12.52 -6.65
CA PRO A 108 -1.51 13.84 -7.07
C PRO A 108 -0.39 14.28 -6.13
N ILE A 109 0.80 14.50 -6.68
CA ILE A 109 1.91 15.10 -5.95
C ILE A 109 2.00 16.56 -6.40
N GLU A 110 1.82 17.48 -5.47
CA GLU A 110 2.02 18.91 -5.70
C GLU A 110 3.49 19.28 -5.52
N SER A 111 4.04 20.00 -6.49
CA SER A 111 5.34 20.65 -6.33
C SER A 111 5.16 21.94 -5.53
N ARG A 112 5.91 22.09 -4.44
CA ARG A 112 5.94 23.35 -3.68
C ARG A 112 6.73 24.46 -4.40
N GLU A 113 7.50 24.10 -5.42
CA GLU A 113 8.36 25.00 -6.17
C GLU A 113 8.00 24.98 -7.66
N LYS A 114 8.18 26.11 -8.34
CA LYS A 114 7.96 26.21 -9.78
C LYS A 114 8.92 25.28 -10.52
N CYS A 115 8.38 24.25 -11.14
CA CYS A 115 9.15 23.31 -11.95
C CYS A 115 8.71 23.43 -13.41
N GLU A 116 9.66 23.65 -14.31
CA GLU A 116 9.43 23.57 -15.74
C GLU A 116 9.65 22.12 -16.18
N ILE A 117 8.62 21.51 -16.76
CA ILE A 117 8.68 20.11 -17.18
C ILE A 117 8.26 20.07 -18.65
N TYR A 118 9.15 19.57 -19.51
CA TYR A 118 8.98 19.60 -20.97
C TYR A 118 8.78 21.00 -21.58
N GLY A 119 9.42 22.04 -21.04
CA GLY A 119 9.39 23.39 -21.62
C GLY A 119 8.06 24.13 -21.43
N THR A 120 7.10 23.54 -20.71
CA THR A 120 5.89 24.22 -20.26
C THR A 120 6.04 24.57 -18.78
N LYS A 121 5.84 25.85 -18.45
CA LYS A 121 5.68 26.33 -17.07
C LYS A 121 4.28 25.94 -16.60
N ASN A 122 4.15 24.70 -16.13
CA ASN A 122 2.89 24.22 -15.57
C ASN A 122 2.88 24.44 -14.05
N ASP A 123 1.91 25.22 -13.58
CA ASP A 123 1.46 25.20 -12.18
C ASP A 123 0.57 23.96 -11.88
N LEU A 124 0.40 23.04 -12.84
CA LEU A 124 -0.38 21.81 -12.71
C LEU A 124 0.45 20.56 -13.07
N TYR A 125 0.85 19.86 -12.00
CA TYR A 125 1.12 18.42 -11.79
C TYR A 125 1.76 17.65 -12.95
N LEU A 126 3.05 17.37 -12.83
CA LEU A 126 3.62 16.17 -13.44
C LEU A 126 4.07 15.18 -12.37
N ILE A 127 3.59 13.97 -12.56
CA ILE A 127 4.02 12.72 -11.94
C ILE A 127 5.53 12.60 -12.17
N ALA A 128 6.32 12.99 -11.18
CA ALA A 128 7.76 12.80 -11.22
C ALA A 128 8.06 11.30 -11.17
N THR A 129 8.25 10.72 -12.35
CA THR A 129 8.83 9.40 -12.55
C THR A 129 10.19 9.36 -11.82
N PRO A 130 10.61 8.24 -11.21
CA PRO A 130 11.90 8.10 -10.53
C PRO A 130 13.12 8.11 -11.48
N LEU A 131 13.03 8.77 -12.64
CA LEU A 131 14.02 8.78 -13.72
C LEU A 131 14.95 10.01 -13.74
N LYS A 132 14.94 10.88 -12.71
CA LYS A 132 15.91 11.99 -12.62
C LYS A 132 17.37 11.50 -12.60
N HIS A 133 17.63 10.27 -12.13
CA HIS A 133 18.96 9.68 -12.12
C HIS A 133 19.44 9.19 -13.50
N LEU A 134 18.55 9.01 -14.49
CA LEU A 134 18.90 8.51 -15.83
C LEU A 134 19.13 9.62 -16.86
N LEU A 135 18.66 10.84 -16.60
CA LEU A 135 18.88 11.99 -17.51
C LEU A 135 20.16 12.79 -17.19
N ARG A 136 20.82 12.52 -16.06
CA ARG A 136 22.10 13.17 -15.70
C ARG A 136 23.29 12.55 -16.41
N GLU A 137 23.23 11.28 -16.81
CA GLU A 137 24.33 10.60 -17.51
C GLU A 137 24.38 10.90 -19.01
N ARG A 138 23.28 11.34 -19.63
CA ARG A 138 23.25 11.66 -21.07
C ARG A 138 23.76 13.06 -21.44
N ASN A 139 23.98 13.94 -20.46
CA ASN A 139 24.48 15.30 -20.67
C ASN A 139 25.97 15.48 -20.31
N ASN A 140 26.68 14.39 -20.02
CA ASN A 140 28.12 14.41 -19.74
C ASN A 140 28.95 13.69 -20.83
N ILE A 141 28.35 13.49 -22.01
CA ILE A 141 28.98 12.87 -23.17
C ILE A 141 28.61 13.68 -24.43
N SER A 142 29.03 14.94 -24.49
CA SER A 142 29.23 15.73 -25.72
C SER A 142 30.10 16.93 -25.38
#